data_AF-A0A2T0SHP5-F1
#
_entry.id   AF-A0A2T0SHP5-F1
#
_cell.length_a   1.000
_cell.length_b   1.000
_cell.length_c   1.000
_cell.angle_alpha   90.00
_cell.angle_beta   90.00
_cell.angle_gamma   90.00
#
_symmetry.space_group_name_H-M   'P 1'
#
loop_
_entity.id
_entity.type
_entity.pdbx_description
1 polymer ?
#
loop_
_entity_poly.entity_id
_entity_poly.type
_entity_poly.pdbx_seq_one_letter_code
_entity_poly.pdbx_strand_id
1 'polypeptide(L)'
;MAHRIRVVLALVLGTVLGGAAVLAGAGPSAGVPAGAADHVLRVTGAGPYRIGVALSRLTEAGLVDAVATDPDRPGTASAVSTGDWAGQLLLTFHRGALMVVETATGDVRTAAGARVGMSFDEVAARYGKAGRFVTLPGGGRGYLVPAGRLALLFGDHPIRPGVGSIQAGPTCLLLGASSTGEMPRAGTPAGMPGAGTPGDMPRAGTPAGMPGAGAAGEMPHAGFMGGRSGSMMGG
;
A
#
# COMPACT_ATOMS: atom_id res chain seq x y z
N MET A 1 -22.26 18.04 9.27
CA MET A 1 -20.94 17.39 9.39
C MET A 1 -20.30 17.19 8.01
N ALA A 2 -19.93 18.29 7.33
CA ALA A 2 -19.40 18.26 5.96
C ALA A 2 -18.31 19.33 5.77
N HIS A 3 -17.41 19.47 6.75
CA HIS A 3 -16.43 20.57 6.79
C HIS A 3 -15.00 20.17 7.16
N ARG A 4 -14.69 18.87 7.27
CA ARG A 4 -13.33 18.42 7.66
C ARG A 4 -12.49 17.79 6.54
N ILE A 5 -13.09 17.49 5.38
CA ILE A 5 -12.38 16.86 4.26
C ILE A 5 -11.50 17.87 3.47
N ARG A 6 -11.71 19.18 3.66
CA ARG A 6 -10.91 20.23 3.00
C ARG A 6 -9.54 20.50 3.64
N VAL A 7 -9.25 19.97 4.83
CA VAL A 7 -8.08 20.39 5.60
C VAL A 7 -6.80 19.65 5.22
N VAL A 8 -6.86 18.40 4.74
CA VAL A 8 -5.63 17.61 4.48
C VAL A 8 -5.05 17.88 3.08
N LEU A 9 -5.87 18.19 2.07
CA LEU A 9 -5.36 18.59 0.74
C LEU A 9 -4.87 20.06 0.71
N ALA A 10 -5.31 20.89 1.66
CA ALA A 10 -4.89 22.29 1.79
C ALA A 10 -3.60 22.47 2.62
N LEU A 11 -3.16 21.46 3.39
CA LEU A 11 -2.03 21.63 4.31
C LEU A 11 -0.64 21.38 3.69
N VAL A 12 -0.55 20.84 2.47
CA VAL A 12 0.75 20.67 1.77
C VAL A 12 1.01 21.80 0.76
N LEU A 13 0.03 22.66 0.47
CA LEU A 13 0.18 23.83 -0.42
C LEU A 13 0.27 25.18 0.33
N GLY A 14 0.49 25.16 1.64
CA GLY A 14 0.39 26.33 2.51
C GLY A 14 1.70 26.83 3.10
N THR A 15 2.82 26.88 2.38
CA THR A 15 4.00 27.65 2.83
C THR A 15 4.93 28.10 1.70
N VAL A 16 4.42 28.82 0.69
CA VAL A 16 5.27 29.73 -0.09
C VAL A 16 4.53 31.04 -0.31
N LEU A 17 4.55 31.93 0.68
CA LEU A 17 4.33 33.36 0.50
C LEU A 17 4.78 34.15 1.74
N GLY A 18 5.85 34.92 1.57
CA GLY A 18 5.97 36.25 2.17
C GLY A 18 6.59 36.35 3.58
N GLY A 19 7.91 36.36 3.65
CA GLY A 19 8.66 36.87 4.79
C GLY A 19 9.88 37.65 4.32
N ALA A 20 9.68 38.92 3.95
CA ALA A 20 10.77 39.84 3.72
C ALA A 20 11.38 40.26 5.08
N ALA A 21 12.56 39.74 5.38
CA ALA A 21 13.50 40.37 6.29
C ALA A 21 14.91 40.14 5.73
N VAL A 22 15.47 41.21 5.17
CA VAL A 22 16.86 41.29 4.73
C VAL A 22 17.77 41.22 5.95
N LEU A 23 18.61 40.20 6.03
CA LEU A 23 19.95 40.30 6.59
C LEU A 23 20.93 39.61 5.63
N ALA A 24 21.94 40.37 5.25
CA ALA A 24 22.91 40.08 4.20
C ALA A 24 23.86 38.92 4.56
N GLY A 25 24.31 38.19 3.54
CA GLY A 25 25.58 37.46 3.59
C GLY A 25 25.55 35.99 3.11
N ALA A 26 25.42 35.77 1.81
CA ALA A 26 26.08 34.69 1.03
C ALA A 26 25.49 34.72 -0.39
N GLY A 27 26.34 34.89 -1.41
CA GLY A 27 25.91 35.14 -2.78
C GLY A 27 25.02 34.03 -3.35
N PRO A 28 24.05 34.35 -4.22
CA PRO A 28 23.32 33.33 -4.95
C PRO A 28 24.31 32.69 -5.93
N SER A 29 24.74 31.47 -5.62
CA SER A 29 25.06 30.54 -6.70
C SER A 29 23.78 30.39 -7.48
N ALA A 30 23.74 31.02 -8.65
CA ALA A 30 22.75 30.77 -9.68
C ALA A 30 22.84 29.27 -9.98
N GLY A 31 21.99 28.49 -9.31
CA GLY A 31 21.76 27.11 -9.64
C GLY A 31 21.24 27.09 -11.06
N VAL A 32 22.14 26.76 -11.99
CA VAL A 32 21.79 26.34 -13.34
C VAL A 32 20.60 25.39 -13.23
N PRO A 33 19.48 25.59 -13.97
CA PRO A 33 18.42 24.60 -13.96
C PRO A 33 19.05 23.31 -14.48
N ALA A 34 19.19 22.33 -13.59
CA ALA A 34 19.58 20.98 -13.95
C ALA A 34 18.68 20.59 -15.13
N GLY A 35 19.31 20.28 -16.27
CA GLY A 35 18.59 20.04 -17.53
C GLY A 35 17.41 19.13 -17.28
N ALA A 36 16.22 19.55 -17.77
CA ALA A 36 14.93 18.92 -17.46
C ALA A 36 15.03 17.41 -17.59
N ALA A 37 15.26 16.73 -16.46
CA ALA A 37 15.28 15.29 -16.43
C ALA A 37 13.93 14.81 -16.94
N ASP A 38 13.95 13.84 -17.86
CA ASP A 38 12.72 13.31 -18.43
C ASP A 38 11.94 12.53 -17.36
N HIS A 39 11.20 13.26 -16.55
CA HIS A 39 10.43 12.73 -15.44
C HIS A 39 9.19 12.03 -15.98
N VAL A 40 9.30 10.70 -16.08
CA VAL A 40 8.21 9.85 -16.55
C VAL A 40 7.54 9.11 -15.39
N LEU A 41 6.28 9.44 -15.15
CA LEU A 41 5.37 8.68 -14.29
C LEU A 41 4.75 7.51 -15.05
N ARG A 42 4.86 6.31 -14.48
CA ARG A 42 4.25 5.08 -14.99
C ARG A 42 3.25 4.55 -13.98
N VAL A 43 2.43 3.58 -14.41
CA VAL A 43 1.48 2.90 -13.52
C VAL A 43 2.13 2.23 -12.31
N THR A 44 3.41 1.85 -12.43
CA THR A 44 4.23 1.27 -11.36
C THR A 44 4.97 2.30 -10.51
N GLY A 45 4.76 3.60 -10.74
CA GLY A 45 5.44 4.70 -10.08
C GLY A 45 6.44 5.44 -10.97
N ALA A 46 7.34 6.21 -10.36
CA ALA A 46 8.25 7.14 -11.02
C ALA A 46 9.68 6.98 -10.50
N GLY A 47 10.67 6.83 -11.38
CA GLY A 47 12.08 6.68 -10.98
C GLY A 47 12.28 5.62 -9.87
N PRO A 48 12.86 5.99 -8.70
CA PRO A 48 13.02 5.10 -7.55
C PRO A 48 11.73 4.90 -6.73
N TYR A 49 10.72 5.76 -6.90
CA TYR A 49 9.44 5.71 -6.20
C TYR A 49 8.50 4.69 -6.86
N ARG A 50 8.70 3.41 -6.55
CA ARG A 50 7.89 2.31 -7.09
C ARG A 50 6.79 1.88 -6.13
N ILE A 51 5.60 1.63 -6.67
CA ILE A 51 4.47 1.10 -5.88
C ILE A 51 4.91 -0.21 -5.20
N GLY A 52 4.66 -0.30 -3.89
CA GLY A 52 5.06 -1.40 -3.01
C GLY A 52 6.40 -1.21 -2.28
N VAL A 53 7.22 -0.22 -2.65
CA VAL A 53 8.50 0.03 -1.97
C VAL A 53 8.27 0.51 -0.54
N ALA A 54 9.10 0.03 0.39
CA ALA A 54 9.02 0.40 1.80
C ALA A 54 9.46 1.85 2.05
N LEU A 55 8.74 2.55 2.92
CA LEU A 55 9.05 3.90 3.39
C LEU A 55 10.45 3.95 4.00
N SER A 56 10.79 2.99 4.88
CA SER A 56 12.11 2.91 5.51
C SER A 56 13.24 2.90 4.49
N ARG A 57 13.10 2.12 3.41
CA ARG A 57 14.09 2.04 2.33
C ARG A 57 14.26 3.38 1.61
N LEU A 58 13.17 4.11 1.38
CA LEU A 58 13.26 5.43 0.74
C LEU A 58 13.85 6.48 1.70
N THR A 59 13.54 6.39 2.98
CA THR A 59 14.11 7.27 4.02
C THR A 59 15.60 7.03 4.19
N GLU A 60 16.04 5.77 4.30
CA GLU A 60 17.46 5.38 4.39
C GLU A 60 18.25 5.85 3.16
N ALA A 61 17.64 5.82 1.98
CA ALA A 61 18.24 6.31 0.74
C ALA A 61 18.18 7.84 0.60
N GLY A 62 17.62 8.57 1.55
CA GLY A 62 17.46 10.03 1.49
C GLY A 62 16.53 10.51 0.37
N LEU A 63 15.62 9.65 -0.10
CA LEU A 63 14.72 9.90 -1.23
C LEU A 63 13.38 10.54 -0.83
N VAL A 64 13.11 10.65 0.47
CA VAL A 64 11.87 11.25 0.98
C VAL A 64 12.15 12.20 2.11
N ASP A 65 11.34 13.24 2.19
CA ASP A 65 11.35 14.23 3.27
C ASP A 65 9.91 14.55 3.71
N ALA A 66 9.78 15.34 4.78
CA ALA A 66 8.50 15.81 5.35
C ALA A 66 7.50 14.67 5.56
N VAL A 67 7.97 13.54 6.12
CA VAL A 67 7.12 12.38 6.40
C VAL A 67 6.10 12.74 7.49
N ALA A 68 4.83 12.77 7.11
CA ALA A 68 3.70 13.04 8.00
C ALA A 68 2.82 11.80 8.13
N THR A 69 2.47 11.41 9.35
CA THR A 69 1.51 10.33 9.59
C THR A 69 0.10 10.91 9.74
N ASP A 70 -0.91 10.20 9.24
CA ASP A 70 -2.31 10.60 9.38
C ASP A 70 -2.89 9.97 10.67
N PRO A 71 -3.16 10.77 11.73
CA PRO A 71 -3.69 10.25 12.99
C PRO A 71 -5.10 9.67 12.84
N ASP A 72 -5.89 10.16 11.88
CA ASP A 72 -7.25 9.69 11.64
C ASP A 72 -7.27 8.40 10.80
N ARG A 73 -6.13 8.05 10.17
CA ARG A 73 -5.98 6.85 9.33
C ARG A 73 -4.72 6.06 9.71
N PRO A 74 -4.78 5.25 10.78
CA PRO A 74 -3.65 4.48 11.26
C PRO A 74 -2.95 3.68 10.16
N GLY A 75 -1.62 3.78 10.15
CA GLY A 75 -0.77 3.15 9.16
C GLY A 75 -0.66 3.91 7.84
N THR A 76 -1.31 5.07 7.69
CA THR A 76 -1.14 5.93 6.51
C THR A 76 -0.09 7.00 6.79
N ALA A 77 0.80 7.22 5.84
CA ALA A 77 1.77 8.31 5.88
C ALA A 77 1.87 8.98 4.51
N SER A 78 2.20 10.26 4.51
CA SER A 78 2.52 11.02 3.32
C SER A 78 3.95 11.52 3.40
N ALA A 79 4.62 11.65 2.26
CA ALA A 79 5.94 12.25 2.17
C ALA A 79 6.10 12.98 0.84
N VAL A 80 7.07 13.89 0.77
CA VAL A 80 7.45 14.54 -0.49
C VAL A 80 8.73 13.89 -1.03
N SER A 81 8.85 13.81 -2.35
CA SER A 81 10.07 13.36 -3.01
C SER A 81 11.23 14.34 -2.82
N THR A 82 12.45 13.83 -2.86
CA THR A 82 13.71 14.60 -2.83
C THR A 82 14.56 14.32 -4.08
N GLY A 83 15.77 14.90 -4.11
CA GLY A 83 16.73 14.74 -5.19
C GLY A 83 16.21 15.29 -6.52
N ASP A 84 16.43 14.57 -7.61
CA ASP A 84 15.96 14.97 -8.95
C ASP A 84 14.44 15.17 -9.01
N TRP A 85 13.68 14.50 -8.13
CA TRP A 85 12.23 14.60 -8.05
C TRP A 85 11.75 15.60 -7.00
N ALA A 86 12.63 16.41 -6.41
CA ALA A 86 12.27 17.31 -5.31
C ALA A 86 11.09 18.23 -5.68
N GLY A 87 10.04 18.21 -4.87
CA GLY A 87 8.83 19.02 -5.07
C GLY A 87 7.92 18.58 -6.23
N GLN A 88 8.25 17.47 -6.92
CA GLN A 88 7.50 17.00 -8.08
C GLN A 88 6.46 15.92 -7.73
N LEU A 89 6.71 15.13 -6.67
CA LEU A 89 5.85 14.03 -6.28
C LEU A 89 5.38 14.17 -4.82
N LEU A 90 4.10 13.87 -4.63
CA LEU A 90 3.51 13.53 -3.34
C LEU A 90 3.36 12.02 -3.27
N LEU A 91 3.80 11.43 -2.15
CA LEU A 91 3.86 9.99 -1.96
C LEU A 91 2.93 9.61 -0.81
N THR A 92 2.06 8.62 -1.03
CA THR A 92 1.19 8.09 0.03
C THR A 92 1.53 6.64 0.31
N PHE A 93 1.81 6.35 1.57
CA PHE A 93 2.16 5.04 2.08
C PHE A 93 1.01 4.47 2.90
N HIS A 94 0.84 3.15 2.85
CA HIS A 94 -0.03 2.41 3.76
C HIS A 94 0.74 1.23 4.35
N ARG A 95 0.73 1.13 5.69
CA ARG A 95 1.51 0.15 6.47
C ARG A 95 2.97 0.09 6.05
N GLY A 96 3.54 1.27 5.77
CA GLY A 96 4.93 1.43 5.38
C GLY A 96 5.25 1.10 3.92
N ALA A 97 4.28 0.68 3.09
CA ALA A 97 4.50 0.45 1.65
C ALA A 97 3.93 1.59 0.81
N LEU A 98 4.64 2.02 -0.23
CA LEU A 98 4.22 3.08 -1.14
C LEU A 98 3.01 2.61 -1.97
N MET A 99 1.88 3.28 -1.83
CA MET A 99 0.63 2.89 -2.50
C MET A 99 0.22 3.86 -3.60
N VAL A 100 0.54 5.15 -3.46
CA VAL A 100 0.20 6.17 -4.46
C VAL A 100 1.39 7.08 -4.69
N VAL A 101 1.66 7.34 -5.96
CA VAL A 101 2.55 8.42 -6.42
C VAL A 101 1.69 9.43 -7.16
N GLU A 102 1.64 10.66 -6.66
CA GLU A 102 0.87 11.75 -7.23
C GLU A 102 1.80 12.87 -7.70
N THR A 103 1.44 13.53 -8.80
CA THR A 103 2.04 14.79 -9.22
C THR A 103 0.96 15.79 -9.61
N ALA A 104 1.20 17.06 -9.27
CA ALA A 104 0.38 18.21 -9.66
C ALA A 104 1.21 19.23 -10.46
N THR A 105 2.39 18.83 -10.96
CA THR A 105 3.31 19.69 -11.70
C THR A 105 3.28 19.36 -13.21
N GLY A 106 3.56 20.37 -14.04
CA GLY A 106 3.56 20.19 -15.51
C GLY A 106 4.83 19.52 -16.06
N ASP A 107 5.89 19.45 -15.26
CA ASP A 107 7.20 18.94 -15.68
C ASP A 107 7.22 17.42 -15.79
N VAL A 108 6.41 16.74 -14.97
CA VAL A 108 6.24 15.29 -14.99
C VAL A 108 5.27 14.89 -16.11
N ARG A 109 5.69 13.96 -16.96
CA ARG A 109 4.83 13.36 -18.00
C ARG A 109 4.59 11.88 -17.75
N THR A 110 3.55 11.35 -18.35
CA THR A 110 3.35 9.90 -18.45
C THR A 110 4.09 9.33 -19.65
N ALA A 111 4.18 8.00 -19.75
CA ALA A 111 4.81 7.33 -20.90
C ALA A 111 4.12 7.66 -22.25
N ALA A 112 2.79 7.88 -22.24
CA ALA A 112 2.06 8.37 -23.41
C ALA A 112 2.15 9.91 -23.60
N GLY A 113 3.00 10.57 -22.81
CA GLY A 113 3.25 12.01 -22.87
C GLY A 113 2.26 12.90 -22.14
N ALA A 114 1.15 12.36 -21.59
CA ALA A 114 0.15 13.17 -20.86
C ALA A 114 0.76 13.85 -19.62
N ARG A 115 0.37 15.10 -19.36
CA ARG A 115 0.91 15.98 -18.30
C ARG A 115 -0.22 16.75 -17.62
N VAL A 116 0.05 17.29 -16.45
CA VAL A 116 -0.82 18.28 -15.80
C VAL A 116 -0.96 19.50 -16.71
N GLY A 117 -2.17 20.06 -16.77
CA GLY A 117 -2.57 21.18 -17.63
C GLY A 117 -3.14 20.78 -18.98
N MET A 118 -3.01 19.51 -19.41
CA MET A 118 -3.67 19.04 -20.64
C MET A 118 -5.18 18.92 -20.46
N SER A 119 -5.93 19.13 -21.54
CA SER A 119 -7.36 18.86 -21.53
C SER A 119 -7.64 17.36 -21.40
N PHE A 120 -8.81 17.03 -20.86
CA PHE A 120 -9.27 15.66 -20.76
C PHE A 120 -9.43 14.97 -22.14
N ASP A 121 -9.77 15.73 -23.17
CA ASP A 121 -9.93 15.20 -24.53
C ASP A 121 -8.57 14.88 -25.16
N GLU A 122 -7.53 15.70 -24.93
CA GLU A 122 -6.16 15.39 -25.34
C GLU A 122 -5.61 14.15 -24.62
N VAL A 123 -5.89 14.00 -23.31
CA VAL A 123 -5.53 12.79 -22.57
C VAL A 123 -6.26 11.57 -23.14
N ALA A 124 -7.56 11.69 -23.38
CA ALA A 124 -8.34 10.61 -23.98
C ALA A 124 -7.83 10.24 -25.39
N ALA A 125 -7.42 11.21 -26.20
CA ALA A 125 -6.85 10.96 -27.52
C ALA A 125 -5.54 10.17 -27.45
N ARG A 126 -4.71 10.39 -26.42
CA ARG A 126 -3.42 9.70 -26.25
C ARG A 126 -3.56 8.26 -25.77
N TYR A 127 -4.53 8.00 -24.90
CA TYR A 127 -4.75 6.65 -24.35
C TYR A 127 -5.80 5.84 -25.13
N GLY A 128 -6.66 6.51 -25.91
CA GLY A 128 -7.69 5.89 -26.73
C GLY A 128 -8.55 4.92 -25.93
N LYS A 129 -8.62 3.66 -26.40
CA LYS A 129 -9.41 2.59 -25.77
C LYS A 129 -8.82 2.07 -24.46
N ALA A 130 -7.59 2.45 -24.11
CA ALA A 130 -6.94 1.99 -22.89
C ALA A 130 -7.47 2.69 -21.63
N GLY A 131 -8.17 3.82 -21.78
CA GLY A 131 -8.73 4.55 -20.65
C GLY A 131 -10.22 4.84 -20.79
N ARG A 132 -10.80 5.38 -19.71
CA ARG A 132 -12.21 5.76 -19.65
C ARG A 132 -12.44 6.93 -18.70
N PHE A 133 -13.48 7.71 -18.96
CA PHE A 133 -13.94 8.72 -18.01
C PHE A 133 -14.54 8.07 -16.77
N VAL A 134 -14.29 8.70 -15.62
CA VAL A 134 -14.84 8.32 -14.32
C VAL A 134 -15.28 9.58 -13.58
N THR A 135 -16.23 9.41 -12.66
CA THR A 135 -16.61 10.45 -11.71
C THR A 135 -15.79 10.28 -10.44
N LEU A 136 -15.10 11.35 -10.05
CA LEU A 136 -14.30 11.44 -8.85
C LEU A 136 -15.18 11.74 -7.62
N PRO A 137 -14.69 11.44 -6.41
CA PRO A 137 -15.38 11.84 -5.20
C PRO A 137 -15.43 13.36 -5.12
N GLY A 138 -16.58 13.87 -4.68
CA GLY A 138 -16.85 15.31 -4.75
C GLY A 138 -17.35 15.77 -6.13
N GLY A 139 -17.63 14.84 -7.06
CA GLY A 139 -18.32 15.13 -8.33
C GLY A 139 -17.40 15.62 -9.45
N GLY A 140 -16.09 15.64 -9.24
CA GLY A 140 -15.12 16.03 -10.26
C GLY A 140 -15.03 15.03 -11.41
N ARG A 141 -14.48 15.48 -12.55
CA ARG A 141 -14.19 14.59 -13.69
C ARG A 141 -12.82 13.96 -13.52
N GLY A 142 -12.71 12.68 -13.89
CA GLY A 142 -11.43 12.00 -13.99
C GLY A 142 -11.34 11.16 -15.26
N TYR A 143 -10.12 10.82 -15.65
CA TYR A 143 -9.85 9.83 -16.68
C TYR A 143 -8.94 8.75 -16.11
N LEU A 144 -9.37 7.49 -16.20
CA LEU A 144 -8.68 6.35 -15.61
C LEU A 144 -8.11 5.47 -16.71
N VAL A 145 -6.83 5.14 -16.60
CA VAL A 145 -6.13 4.19 -17.47
C VAL A 145 -5.72 2.97 -16.65
N PRO A 146 -6.53 1.90 -16.63
CA PRO A 146 -6.20 0.68 -15.91
C PRO A 146 -5.04 -0.09 -16.56
N ALA A 147 -4.22 -0.72 -15.72
CA ALA A 147 -3.19 -1.67 -16.12
C ALA A 147 -3.09 -2.79 -15.05
N GLY A 148 -3.91 -3.82 -15.21
CA GLY A 148 -4.05 -4.88 -14.22
C GLY A 148 -4.68 -4.37 -12.92
N ARG A 149 -3.96 -4.54 -11.80
CA ARG A 149 -4.40 -4.06 -10.46
C ARG A 149 -4.04 -2.61 -10.18
N LEU A 150 -3.20 -2.01 -11.02
CA LEU A 150 -2.75 -0.63 -10.91
C LEU A 150 -3.47 0.21 -11.98
N ALA A 151 -3.48 1.52 -11.81
CA ALA A 151 -3.97 2.44 -12.81
C ALA A 151 -3.20 3.77 -12.77
N LEU A 152 -3.29 4.52 -13.88
CA LEU A 152 -3.11 5.96 -13.86
C LEU A 152 -4.47 6.63 -13.74
N LEU A 153 -4.60 7.61 -12.84
CA LEU A 153 -5.78 8.44 -12.71
C LEU A 153 -5.38 9.90 -12.99
N PHE A 154 -6.06 10.50 -13.95
CA PHE A 154 -5.97 11.92 -14.26
C PHE A 154 -7.14 12.62 -13.59
N GLY A 155 -6.86 13.50 -12.62
CA GLY A 155 -7.87 14.21 -11.84
C GLY A 155 -8.03 15.66 -12.27
N ASP A 156 -9.25 16.17 -12.16
CA ASP A 156 -9.56 17.59 -12.35
C ASP A 156 -9.11 18.42 -11.12
N HIS A 157 -8.93 19.73 -11.30
CA HIS A 157 -8.63 20.65 -10.20
C HIS A 157 -9.42 21.95 -10.33
N PRO A 158 -10.07 22.43 -9.24
CA PRO A 158 -11.02 23.55 -9.30
C PRO A 158 -10.42 24.93 -9.68
N ILE A 159 -9.11 25.02 -9.86
CA ILE A 159 -8.39 26.30 -10.07
C ILE A 159 -7.92 26.44 -11.53
N ARG A 160 -7.78 25.33 -12.27
CA ARG A 160 -7.28 25.35 -13.66
C ARG A 160 -8.10 24.39 -14.51
N PRO A 161 -8.46 24.76 -15.75
CA PRO A 161 -9.11 23.83 -16.65
C PRO A 161 -8.18 22.67 -17.01
N GLY A 162 -8.75 21.48 -17.18
CA GLY A 162 -8.03 20.28 -17.62
C GLY A 162 -7.59 19.39 -16.47
N VAL A 163 -6.55 18.59 -16.72
CA VAL A 163 -5.96 17.69 -15.73
C VAL A 163 -5.17 18.52 -14.73
N GLY A 164 -5.57 18.49 -13.47
CA GLY A 164 -4.85 19.14 -12.38
C GLY A 164 -3.92 18.23 -11.59
N SER A 165 -4.10 16.91 -11.67
CA SER A 165 -3.18 15.95 -11.06
C SER A 165 -3.12 14.64 -11.84
N ILE A 166 -2.02 13.92 -11.68
CA ILE A 166 -1.82 12.56 -12.19
C ILE A 166 -1.39 11.67 -11.04
N GLN A 167 -2.11 10.58 -10.82
CA GLN A 167 -1.84 9.61 -9.77
C GLN A 167 -1.54 8.23 -10.37
N ALA A 168 -0.59 7.52 -9.79
CA ALA A 168 -0.30 6.11 -10.08
C ALA A 168 -0.48 5.29 -8.80
N GLY A 169 -1.16 4.16 -8.88
CA GLY A 169 -1.40 3.30 -7.72
C GLY A 169 -2.46 2.22 -7.97
N PRO A 170 -2.82 1.43 -6.94
CA PRO A 170 -3.88 0.42 -7.05
C PRO A 170 -5.21 1.02 -7.46
N THR A 171 -5.87 0.41 -8.45
CA THR A 171 -7.13 0.92 -9.00
C THR A 171 -8.22 1.04 -7.94
N CYS A 172 -8.29 0.11 -6.99
CA CYS A 172 -9.24 0.17 -5.88
C CYS A 172 -8.98 1.34 -4.92
N LEU A 173 -7.74 1.79 -4.76
CA LEU A 173 -7.43 2.94 -3.93
C LEU A 173 -7.68 4.24 -4.69
N LEU A 174 -7.30 4.31 -5.97
CA LEU A 174 -7.55 5.50 -6.79
C LEU A 174 -9.05 5.77 -6.99
N LEU A 175 -9.86 4.71 -7.07
CA LEU A 175 -11.32 4.83 -7.17
C LEU A 175 -12.03 4.76 -5.81
N GLY A 176 -11.43 4.14 -4.80
CA GLY A 176 -12.01 3.92 -3.46
C GLY A 176 -11.60 4.95 -2.41
N ALA A 177 -10.57 5.76 -2.66
CA ALA A 177 -10.43 7.06 -1.99
C ALA A 177 -11.64 7.97 -2.24
N SER A 178 -12.57 7.54 -3.11
CA SER A 178 -13.88 8.13 -3.38
C SER A 178 -15.06 7.59 -2.60
N SER A 179 -14.89 6.45 -1.95
CA SER A 179 -15.90 5.83 -1.09
C SER A 179 -15.31 5.81 0.31
N THR A 180 -15.66 6.82 1.09
CA THR A 180 -15.44 6.82 2.54
C THR A 180 -15.89 5.48 3.12
N GLY A 181 -14.95 4.69 3.65
CA GLY A 181 -15.29 3.73 4.70
C GLY A 181 -14.68 2.34 4.64
N GLU A 182 -14.22 1.82 3.50
CA GLU A 182 -13.67 0.46 3.45
C GLU A 182 -12.49 0.35 2.48
N MET A 183 -11.27 0.33 3.03
CA MET A 183 -10.14 -0.27 2.33
C MET A 183 -10.44 -1.77 2.17
N PRO A 184 -10.35 -2.34 0.94
CA PRO A 184 -10.45 -3.78 0.79
C PRO A 184 -9.31 -4.44 1.57
N ARG A 185 -9.66 -5.21 2.61
CA ARG A 185 -8.71 -6.11 3.28
C ARG A 185 -8.03 -6.94 2.21
N ALA A 186 -6.70 -7.00 2.24
CA ALA A 186 -5.95 -7.99 1.50
C ALA A 186 -6.60 -9.36 1.73
N GLY A 187 -7.00 -10.02 0.65
CA GLY A 187 -7.74 -11.27 0.70
C GLY A 187 -7.09 -12.25 1.68
N THR A 188 -7.91 -12.76 2.59
CA THR A 188 -7.59 -13.88 3.46
C THR A 188 -7.01 -15.02 2.59
N PRO A 189 -5.83 -15.58 2.90
CA PRO A 189 -5.40 -16.81 2.27
C PRO A 189 -6.47 -17.88 2.51
N ALA A 190 -6.84 -18.61 1.47
CA ALA A 190 -7.77 -19.72 1.56
C ALA A 190 -7.28 -20.75 2.58
N GLY A 191 -8.14 -21.11 3.53
CA GLY A 191 -8.12 -22.35 4.29
C GLY A 191 -6.97 -22.55 5.28
N MET A 192 -7.17 -22.13 6.54
CA MET A 192 -6.68 -22.91 7.69
C MET A 192 -7.89 -23.52 8.40
N PRO A 193 -7.92 -24.85 8.64
CA PRO A 193 -8.94 -25.46 9.48
C PRO A 193 -8.88 -24.87 10.89
N GLY A 194 -10.04 -24.50 11.44
CA GLY A 194 -10.18 -23.75 12.68
C GLY A 194 -9.53 -24.42 13.88
N ALA A 195 -8.80 -23.63 14.67
CA ALA A 195 -8.46 -23.99 16.03
C ALA A 195 -9.77 -24.11 16.82
N GLY A 196 -9.97 -25.29 17.43
CA GLY A 196 -11.16 -25.61 18.21
C GLY A 196 -11.44 -24.59 19.31
N THR A 197 -12.72 -24.33 19.51
CA THR A 197 -13.29 -23.53 20.59
C THR A 197 -12.69 -23.93 21.94
N PRO A 198 -12.13 -23.02 22.75
CA PRO A 198 -11.81 -23.30 24.14
C PRO A 198 -13.13 -23.48 24.90
N GLY A 199 -13.50 -24.73 25.15
CA GLY A 199 -14.60 -25.09 26.02
C GLY A 199 -14.30 -24.72 27.47
N ASP A 200 -15.37 -24.42 28.19
CA ASP A 200 -15.43 -24.02 29.58
C ASP A 200 -14.46 -24.76 30.50
N MET A 201 -13.77 -23.97 31.31
CA MET A 201 -12.82 -24.39 32.34
C MET A 201 -13.59 -24.90 33.58
N PRO A 202 -13.49 -26.17 33.99
CA PRO A 202 -14.09 -26.64 35.23
C PRO A 202 -13.29 -26.15 36.45
N ARG A 203 -14.02 -25.62 37.43
CA ARG A 203 -13.51 -25.15 38.72
C ARG A 203 -12.91 -26.30 39.53
N ALA A 204 -11.74 -26.09 40.12
CA ALA A 204 -11.07 -27.04 41.01
C ALA A 204 -11.91 -27.34 42.27
N GLY A 205 -12.13 -28.63 42.53
CA GLY A 205 -12.68 -29.17 43.78
C GLY A 205 -11.65 -30.09 44.46
N THR A 206 -11.28 -29.68 45.68
CA THR A 206 -10.57 -30.29 46.82
C THR A 206 -10.14 -31.78 46.78
N PRO A 207 -8.93 -32.13 47.30
CA PRO A 207 -8.39 -33.50 47.29
C PRO A 207 -8.84 -34.33 48.50
N ALA A 208 -8.98 -35.65 48.34
CA ALA A 208 -9.10 -36.57 49.46
C ALA A 208 -8.53 -37.97 49.14
N GLY A 209 -7.52 -38.38 49.91
CA GLY A 209 -7.38 -39.76 50.38
C GLY A 209 -6.58 -40.77 49.54
N MET A 210 -5.31 -40.97 49.88
CA MET A 210 -4.68 -42.31 49.85
C MET A 210 -5.36 -43.21 50.92
N PRO A 211 -5.49 -44.54 50.70
CA PRO A 211 -4.44 -45.46 51.16
C PRO A 211 -4.16 -46.63 50.20
N GLY A 212 -3.00 -47.28 50.37
CA GLY A 212 -2.48 -48.33 49.48
C GLY A 212 -2.56 -49.77 49.99
N ALA A 213 -1.66 -50.58 49.42
CA ALA A 213 -1.15 -51.90 49.83
C ALA A 213 -1.78 -53.20 49.23
N GLY A 214 -0.87 -54.10 48.82
CA GLY A 214 -1.07 -55.54 48.57
C GLY A 214 -0.63 -55.96 47.16
N ALA A 215 0.60 -56.47 46.92
CA ALA A 215 1.03 -57.88 47.05
C ALA A 215 0.30 -58.80 46.03
N ALA A 216 0.86 -59.79 45.31
CA ALA A 216 2.17 -60.45 45.19
C ALA A 216 2.10 -61.43 43.99
N GLY A 217 3.25 -61.93 43.50
CA GLY A 217 3.42 -63.18 42.71
C GLY A 217 3.03 -63.10 41.22
N GLU A 218 3.64 -63.75 40.23
CA GLU A 218 4.62 -64.83 40.13
C GLU A 218 5.24 -64.83 38.69
N MET A 219 6.50 -65.24 38.57
CA MET A 219 7.14 -65.81 37.37
C MET A 219 7.07 -67.36 37.47
N PRO A 220 7.56 -68.19 36.52
CA PRO A 220 7.55 -68.22 35.03
C PRO A 220 7.06 -69.62 34.50
N HIS A 221 7.01 -69.87 33.18
CA HIS A 221 7.57 -71.11 32.57
C HIS A 221 7.46 -71.21 31.03
N ALA A 222 8.41 -71.96 30.47
CA ALA A 222 8.69 -72.24 29.06
C ALA A 222 8.05 -73.53 28.52
N GLY A 223 8.07 -73.71 27.18
CA GLY A 223 7.90 -74.99 26.45
C GLY A 223 7.61 -74.71 24.97
N PHE A 224 8.52 -74.90 24.00
CA PHE A 224 9.17 -76.09 23.45
C PHE A 224 8.29 -76.93 22.49
N MET A 225 8.85 -77.22 21.30
CA MET A 225 8.45 -78.17 20.23
C MET A 225 7.29 -77.74 19.32
N GLY A 226 7.31 -77.96 18.01
CA GLY A 226 8.12 -78.84 17.16
C GLY A 226 7.29 -79.08 15.89
N GLY A 227 7.91 -79.05 14.71
CA GLY A 227 7.23 -78.95 13.43
C GLY A 227 6.44 -80.18 12.95
N ARG A 228 5.70 -79.99 11.86
CA ARG A 228 5.34 -80.98 10.82
C ARG A 228 4.72 -80.21 9.63
N SER A 229 5.41 -80.19 8.50
CA SER A 229 5.10 -80.98 7.29
C SER A 229 3.78 -80.63 6.61
N GLY A 230 3.88 -80.19 5.35
CA GLY A 230 2.75 -79.98 4.44
C GLY A 230 3.19 -79.44 3.09
N SER A 231 3.97 -80.22 2.35
CA SER A 231 4.16 -80.06 0.90
C SER A 231 2.88 -80.54 0.17
N MET A 232 2.42 -79.81 -0.87
CA MET A 232 2.00 -80.35 -2.18
C MET A 232 1.14 -79.35 -3.00
N MET A 233 1.67 -79.00 -4.19
CA MET A 233 1.06 -78.99 -5.53
C MET A 233 -0.23 -78.24 -5.88
N GLY A 234 -0.16 -77.60 -7.06
CA GLY A 234 -1.26 -77.37 -8.02
C GLY A 234 -1.33 -75.88 -8.42
N GLY A 235 -1.22 -75.47 -9.68
CA GLY A 235 -1.13 -76.11 -10.99
C GLY A 235 -1.13 -75.01 -12.05
#